data_AF-A0A7X9BM10-F1
#
_entry.id   AF-A0A7X9BM10-F1
#
_cell.length_a   1.000
_cell.length_b   1.000
_cell.length_c   1.000
_cell.angle_alpha   90.00
_cell.angle_beta   90.00
_cell.angle_gamma   90.00
#
_symmetry.space_group_name_H-M   'P 1'
#
loop_
_entity.id
_entity.type
_entity.pdbx_description
1 polymer ?
#
loop_
_entity_poly.entity_id
_entity_poly.type
_entity_poly.pdbx_seq_one_letter_code
_entity_poly.pdbx_strand_id
1 'polypeptide(L)'
;FVPAEKIRGLINELGVPVKNVYIDSNPNVFWIQGTAGAQQKVREIVSAVDRRENGVGMKYRSLYLTQISPRRLVELFHNAGLELKHYVILGSRLVVFDRQLFARWDEVEGLARELDVLDARQEKVFLYRLRNLTAQEAADKLKLLDFSGEGGASEDGAGGGEVKTITFNYAQFSRELLVVCPAYLEDEVRGALGSLDTAMERIKVPILTRNSHQSCNAYRDLLSKLTGVPAGSMHVSSNLGTDASPEYVLWVETTPDRVKMLKDAIKEMRSE
;
A
#
# COMPACT_ATOMS: atom_id res chain seq x y z
N PHE A 1 -40.22 -16.57 16.32
CA PHE A 1 -39.13 -15.63 15.96
C PHE A 1 -39.01 -14.46 16.94
N VAL A 2 -40.11 -13.83 17.32
CA VAL A 2 -40.20 -12.71 18.26
C VAL A 2 -40.46 -13.24 19.68
N PRO A 3 -39.80 -12.72 20.74
CA PRO A 3 -40.06 -13.13 22.12
C PRO A 3 -41.49 -12.83 22.52
N ALA A 4 -42.09 -13.73 23.30
CA ALA A 4 -43.48 -13.63 23.75
C ALA A 4 -43.75 -12.33 24.53
N GLU A 5 -42.77 -11.81 25.24
CA GLU A 5 -42.86 -10.54 25.96
C GLU A 5 -43.17 -9.35 25.02
N LYS A 6 -42.52 -9.28 23.85
CA LYS A 6 -42.79 -8.22 22.87
C LYS A 6 -44.18 -8.34 22.28
N ILE A 7 -44.63 -9.56 22.00
CA ILE A 7 -45.99 -9.82 21.52
C ILE A 7 -47.02 -9.40 22.58
N ARG A 8 -46.74 -9.66 23.87
CA ARG A 8 -47.59 -9.22 24.98
C ARG A 8 -47.74 -7.69 25.03
N GLY A 9 -46.64 -6.95 24.84
CA GLY A 9 -46.67 -5.50 24.75
C GLY A 9 -47.66 -5.01 23.68
N LEU A 10 -47.57 -5.58 22.48
CA LEU A 10 -48.46 -5.23 21.36
C LEU A 10 -49.94 -5.59 21.63
N ILE A 11 -50.20 -6.74 22.26
CA ILE A 11 -51.57 -7.15 22.64
C ILE A 11 -52.19 -6.12 23.60
N ASN A 12 -51.40 -5.65 24.58
CA ASN A 12 -51.84 -4.68 25.57
C ASN A 12 -52.06 -3.29 24.94
N GLU A 13 -51.15 -2.83 24.07
CA GLU A 13 -51.26 -1.55 23.36
C GLU A 13 -52.49 -1.52 22.43
N LEU A 14 -52.79 -2.64 21.77
CA LEU A 14 -53.97 -2.78 20.90
C LEU A 14 -55.29 -2.96 21.69
N GLY A 15 -55.23 -2.98 23.03
CA GLY A 15 -56.39 -3.07 23.90
C GLY A 15 -57.18 -4.38 23.74
N VAL A 16 -56.52 -5.47 23.35
CA VAL A 16 -57.20 -6.75 23.13
C VAL A 16 -57.55 -7.36 24.50
N PRO A 17 -58.83 -7.63 24.82
CA PRO A 17 -59.26 -8.04 26.15
C PRO A 17 -58.97 -9.52 26.39
N VAL A 18 -57.71 -9.86 26.63
CA VAL A 18 -57.24 -11.21 26.96
C VAL A 18 -56.44 -11.22 28.24
N LYS A 19 -56.60 -12.27 29.04
CA LYS A 19 -55.65 -12.62 30.09
C LYS A 19 -54.50 -13.36 29.45
N ASN A 20 -53.28 -12.93 29.72
CA ASN A 20 -52.07 -13.61 29.24
C ASN A 20 -51.23 -14.10 30.42
N VAL A 21 -50.64 -15.28 30.25
CA VAL A 21 -49.69 -15.88 31.21
C VAL A 21 -48.40 -16.14 30.45
N TYR A 22 -47.30 -15.67 31.02
CA TYR A 22 -45.96 -15.79 30.49
C TYR A 22 -45.05 -16.34 31.58
N ILE A 23 -44.06 -17.15 31.19
CA ILE A 23 -43.09 -17.73 32.10
C ILE A 23 -41.70 -17.38 31.56
N ASP A 24 -40.86 -16.75 32.38
CA ASP A 24 -39.52 -16.29 31.99
C ASP A 24 -38.62 -17.44 31.52
N SER A 25 -38.83 -18.65 32.03
CA SER A 25 -38.06 -19.85 31.67
C SER A 25 -38.33 -20.35 30.24
N ASN A 26 -39.39 -19.89 29.59
CA ASN A 26 -39.67 -20.21 28.19
C ASN A 26 -40.12 -18.97 27.41
N PRO A 27 -39.17 -18.13 26.96
CA PRO A 27 -39.46 -16.81 26.37
C PRO A 27 -40.21 -16.87 25.03
N ASN A 28 -40.39 -18.05 24.46
CA ASN A 28 -41.04 -18.26 23.16
C ASN A 28 -42.47 -18.82 23.27
N VAL A 29 -42.98 -19.02 24.49
CA VAL A 29 -44.33 -19.54 24.73
C VAL A 29 -45.09 -18.60 25.65
N PHE A 30 -46.36 -18.37 25.32
CA PHE A 30 -47.30 -17.69 26.21
C PHE A 30 -48.67 -18.33 26.05
N TRP A 31 -49.46 -18.23 27.11
CA TRP A 31 -50.84 -18.70 27.15
C TRP A 31 -51.78 -17.51 27.15
N ILE A 32 -52.91 -17.67 26.49
CA ILE A 32 -53.91 -16.61 26.29
C ILE A 32 -55.30 -17.17 26.57
N GLN A 33 -56.02 -16.47 27.45
CA GLN A 33 -57.39 -16.78 27.83
C GLN A 33 -58.28 -15.58 27.54
N GLY A 34 -59.36 -15.79 26.80
CA GLY A 34 -60.31 -14.75 26.42
C GLY A 34 -61.43 -15.32 25.55
N THR A 35 -62.28 -14.45 25.01
CA THR A 35 -63.32 -14.85 24.07
C THR A 35 -62.70 -15.36 22.76
N ALA A 36 -63.43 -16.19 22.00
CA ALA A 36 -62.94 -16.73 20.72
C ALA A 36 -62.50 -15.61 19.75
N GLY A 37 -63.25 -14.50 19.69
CA GLY A 37 -62.89 -13.35 18.87
C GLY A 37 -61.61 -12.65 19.34
N ALA A 38 -61.37 -12.56 20.64
CA ALA A 38 -60.15 -11.97 21.18
C ALA A 38 -58.93 -12.88 20.93
N GLN A 39 -59.08 -14.20 21.05
CA GLN A 39 -58.04 -15.17 20.71
C GLN A 39 -57.68 -15.15 19.22
N GLN A 40 -58.68 -14.98 18.34
CA GLN A 40 -58.47 -14.86 16.91
C GLN A 40 -57.63 -13.62 16.56
N LYS A 41 -57.95 -12.46 17.16
CA LYS A 41 -57.13 -11.24 17.01
C LYS A 41 -55.69 -11.43 17.48
N VAL A 42 -55.48 -12.13 18.59
CA VAL A 42 -54.11 -12.44 19.03
C VAL A 42 -53.38 -13.32 18.04
N ARG A 43 -54.04 -14.33 17.45
CA ARG A 43 -53.43 -15.17 16.40
C ARG A 43 -53.06 -14.35 15.17
N GLU A 44 -53.90 -13.40 14.78
CA GLU A 44 -53.61 -12.48 13.68
C GLU A 44 -52.38 -11.62 13.98
N ILE A 45 -52.29 -11.04 15.18
CA ILE A 45 -51.11 -10.27 15.63
C ILE A 45 -49.86 -11.16 15.60
N VAL A 46 -49.93 -12.37 16.16
CA VAL A 46 -48.80 -13.31 16.13
C VAL A 46 -48.39 -13.63 14.70
N SER A 47 -49.34 -13.90 13.79
CA SER A 47 -49.02 -14.20 12.39
C SER A 47 -48.43 -13.01 11.61
N ALA A 48 -48.83 -11.79 11.96
CA ALA A 48 -48.32 -10.57 11.35
C ALA A 48 -46.92 -10.22 11.87
N VAL A 49 -46.69 -10.40 13.18
CA VAL A 49 -45.50 -9.94 13.88
C VAL A 49 -44.44 -11.03 13.97
N ASP A 50 -44.80 -12.29 14.16
CA ASP A 50 -43.86 -13.41 14.31
C ASP A 50 -43.29 -13.90 12.97
N ARG A 51 -42.70 -12.99 12.21
CA ARG A 51 -42.02 -13.26 10.95
C ARG A 51 -40.52 -13.39 11.19
N ARG A 52 -39.82 -14.15 10.32
CA ARG A 52 -38.35 -14.28 10.35
C ARG A 52 -37.64 -12.93 10.35
N GLU A 53 -38.21 -11.96 9.64
CA GLU A 53 -37.73 -10.58 9.59
C GLU A 53 -37.87 -9.82 10.92
N ASN A 54 -38.78 -10.20 11.80
CA ASN A 54 -38.98 -9.53 13.09
C ASN A 54 -38.22 -10.24 14.22
N GLY A 55 -37.59 -11.38 13.93
CA GLY A 55 -36.85 -12.16 14.93
C GLY A 55 -35.65 -11.44 15.52
N VAL A 56 -35.21 -11.91 16.69
CA VAL A 56 -34.05 -11.38 17.45
C VAL A 56 -32.70 -11.79 16.84
N GLY A 57 -32.70 -12.40 15.66
CA GLY A 57 -31.45 -12.72 14.95
C GLY A 57 -30.65 -11.45 14.66
N MET A 58 -29.33 -11.54 14.81
CA MET A 58 -28.39 -10.52 14.31
C MET A 58 -28.60 -10.38 12.81
N LYS A 59 -29.36 -9.37 12.40
CA LYS A 59 -29.48 -9.01 10.99
C LYS A 59 -28.19 -8.31 10.59
N TYR A 60 -27.55 -8.83 9.56
CA TYR A 60 -26.36 -8.23 8.98
C TYR A 60 -26.52 -8.16 7.47
N ARG A 61 -25.78 -7.24 6.86
CA ARG A 61 -25.52 -7.21 5.43
C ARG A 61 -24.02 -7.34 5.21
N SER A 62 -23.62 -7.68 3.99
CA SER A 62 -22.19 -7.81 3.71
C SER A 62 -21.83 -7.34 2.32
N LEU A 63 -20.65 -6.75 2.21
CA LEU A 63 -20.02 -6.35 0.97
C LEU A 63 -18.78 -7.23 0.75
N TYR A 64 -18.56 -7.63 -0.50
CA TYR A 64 -17.37 -8.35 -0.94
C TYR A 64 -16.56 -7.42 -1.83
N LEU A 65 -15.28 -7.26 -1.50
CA LEU A 65 -14.38 -6.37 -2.22
C LEU A 65 -13.33 -7.16 -2.97
N THR A 66 -12.91 -6.62 -4.11
CA THR A 66 -12.01 -7.26 -5.06
C THR A 66 -10.76 -6.44 -5.32
N GLN A 67 -10.87 -5.11 -5.26
CA GLN A 67 -9.77 -4.20 -5.59
C GLN A 67 -9.17 -3.51 -4.38
N ILE A 68 -9.99 -3.12 -3.40
CA ILE A 68 -9.56 -2.44 -2.18
C ILE A 68 -9.83 -3.28 -0.93
N SER A 69 -9.11 -2.96 0.16
CA SER A 69 -9.35 -3.63 1.45
C SER A 69 -10.64 -3.10 2.10
N PRO A 70 -11.34 -3.91 2.92
CA PRO A 70 -12.48 -3.42 3.70
C PRO A 70 -12.17 -2.22 4.59
N ARG A 71 -10.94 -2.13 5.12
CA ARG A 71 -10.50 -0.96 5.90
C ARG A 71 -10.52 0.30 5.05
N ARG A 72 -9.96 0.23 3.84
CA ARG A 72 -9.96 1.34 2.89
C ARG A 72 -11.37 1.76 2.52
N LEU A 73 -12.27 0.81 2.29
CA LEU A 73 -13.67 1.16 2.01
C LEU A 73 -14.33 1.90 3.18
N VAL A 74 -14.09 1.48 4.43
CA VAL A 74 -14.63 2.19 5.62
C VAL A 74 -14.11 3.62 5.70
N GLU A 75 -12.82 3.85 5.42
CA GLU A 75 -12.25 5.21 5.35
C GLU A 75 -12.92 6.05 4.27
N LEU A 76 -13.09 5.50 3.05
CA LEU A 76 -13.73 6.21 1.94
C LEU A 76 -15.20 6.51 2.24
N PHE A 77 -15.91 5.58 2.87
CA PHE A 77 -17.27 5.80 3.36
C PHE A 77 -17.32 6.94 4.37
N HIS A 78 -16.42 6.96 5.36
CA HIS A 78 -16.36 8.03 6.34
C HIS A 78 -16.12 9.39 5.66
N ASN A 79 -15.18 9.46 4.72
CA ASN A 79 -14.89 10.67 3.95
C ASN A 79 -16.08 11.11 3.05
N ALA A 80 -16.91 10.16 2.61
CA ALA A 80 -18.16 10.43 1.89
C ALA A 80 -19.35 10.77 2.82
N GLY A 81 -19.13 10.87 4.14
CA GLY A 81 -20.17 11.15 5.13
C GLY A 81 -21.03 9.93 5.53
N LEU A 82 -20.59 8.73 5.19
CA LEU A 82 -21.22 7.46 5.57
C LEU A 82 -20.44 6.80 6.71
N GLU A 83 -20.90 6.97 7.93
CA GLU A 83 -20.28 6.33 9.09
C GLU A 83 -20.84 4.93 9.36
N LEU A 84 -19.95 3.93 9.43
CA LEU A 84 -20.29 2.59 9.88
C LEU A 84 -20.01 2.44 11.37
N LYS A 85 -21.06 2.34 12.20
CA LYS A 85 -20.91 2.21 13.66
C LYS A 85 -20.55 0.79 14.11
N HIS A 86 -21.18 -0.21 13.49
CA HIS A 86 -21.03 -1.62 13.88
C HIS A 86 -20.73 -2.47 12.66
N TYR A 87 -19.47 -2.87 12.52
CA TYR A 87 -19.03 -3.72 11.43
C TYR A 87 -17.90 -4.65 11.87
N VAL A 88 -17.71 -5.73 11.09
CA VAL A 88 -16.61 -6.69 11.26
C VAL A 88 -15.96 -6.90 9.90
N ILE A 89 -14.63 -6.95 9.89
CA ILE A 89 -13.83 -7.23 8.70
C ILE A 89 -13.41 -8.70 8.73
N LEU A 90 -13.73 -9.44 7.67
CA LEU A 90 -13.40 -10.85 7.48
C LEU A 90 -12.72 -11.05 6.12
N GLY A 91 -11.39 -10.93 6.07
CA GLY A 91 -10.65 -11.00 4.81
C GLY A 91 -11.06 -9.87 3.85
N SER A 92 -11.59 -10.22 2.68
CA SER A 92 -12.14 -9.29 1.69
C SER A 92 -13.61 -8.92 1.90
N ARG A 93 -14.23 -9.44 2.97
CA ARG A 93 -15.64 -9.22 3.28
C ARG A 93 -15.81 -8.20 4.41
N LEU A 94 -16.65 -7.20 4.18
CA LEU A 94 -17.14 -6.28 5.21
C LEU A 94 -18.53 -6.71 5.65
N VAL A 95 -18.72 -7.00 6.94
CA VAL A 95 -20.02 -7.38 7.51
C VAL A 95 -20.54 -6.21 8.33
N VAL A 96 -21.72 -5.70 7.99
CA VAL A 96 -22.32 -4.49 8.59
C VAL A 96 -23.56 -4.89 9.39
N PHE A 97 -23.60 -4.46 10.64
CA PHE A 97 -24.72 -4.69 11.58
C PHE A 97 -25.57 -3.43 11.79
N ASP A 98 -25.23 -2.32 11.14
CA ASP A 98 -25.95 -1.06 11.26
C ASP A 98 -27.32 -1.10 10.54
N ARG A 99 -28.37 -1.34 11.33
CA ARG A 99 -29.74 -1.47 10.83
C ARG A 99 -30.27 -0.20 10.18
N GLN A 100 -29.75 0.98 10.52
CA GLN A 100 -30.21 2.25 9.93
C GLN A 100 -29.85 2.33 8.45
N LEU A 101 -28.72 1.71 8.07
CA LEU A 101 -28.27 1.66 6.68
C LEU A 101 -29.03 0.63 5.84
N PHE A 102 -29.72 -0.34 6.47
CA PHE A 102 -30.38 -1.41 5.72
C PHE A 102 -31.55 -0.93 4.86
N ALA A 103 -32.18 0.20 5.21
CA ALA A 103 -33.25 0.81 4.44
C ALA A 103 -32.75 1.39 3.10
N ARG A 104 -31.48 1.81 3.04
CA ARG A 104 -30.83 2.36 1.84
C ARG A 104 -29.66 1.48 1.38
N TRP A 105 -29.73 0.18 1.66
CA TRP A 105 -28.60 -0.73 1.45
C TRP A 105 -28.15 -0.78 -0.02
N ASP A 106 -29.08 -0.68 -0.95
CA ASP A 106 -28.78 -0.69 -2.39
C ASP A 106 -27.90 0.51 -2.79
N GLU A 107 -28.08 1.68 -2.17
CA GLU A 107 -27.21 2.85 -2.36
C GLU A 107 -25.83 2.63 -1.76
N VAL A 108 -25.75 2.06 -0.54
CA VAL A 108 -24.48 1.73 0.12
C VAL A 108 -23.68 0.73 -0.73
N GLU A 109 -24.36 -0.28 -1.26
CA GLU A 109 -23.76 -1.29 -2.12
C GLU A 109 -23.35 -0.71 -3.49
N GLY A 110 -24.16 0.19 -4.06
CA GLY A 110 -23.81 0.93 -5.27
C GLY A 110 -22.53 1.74 -5.09
N LEU A 111 -22.46 2.56 -4.04
CA LEU A 111 -21.27 3.34 -3.70
C LEU A 111 -20.05 2.44 -3.44
N ALA A 112 -20.24 1.30 -2.75
CA ALA A 112 -19.15 0.35 -2.52
C ALA A 112 -18.54 -0.16 -3.83
N ARG A 113 -19.36 -0.46 -4.83
CA ARG A 113 -18.89 -0.95 -6.13
C ARG A 113 -18.17 0.13 -6.92
N GLU A 114 -18.63 1.38 -6.84
CA GLU A 114 -17.97 2.53 -7.49
C GLU A 114 -16.60 2.82 -6.86
N LEU A 115 -16.48 2.63 -5.54
CA LEU A 115 -15.22 2.83 -4.81
C LEU A 115 -14.26 1.63 -4.87
N ASP A 116 -14.75 0.41 -5.13
CA ASP A 116 -13.91 -0.80 -5.26
C ASP A 116 -13.20 -0.87 -6.62
N VAL A 117 -12.41 0.16 -6.92
CA VAL A 117 -11.58 0.28 -8.13
C VAL A 117 -10.09 0.23 -7.77
N LEU A 118 -9.24 -0.11 -8.74
CA LEU A 118 -7.79 -0.22 -8.55
C LEU A 118 -7.17 1.10 -8.06
N ASP A 119 -7.68 2.23 -8.56
CA ASP A 119 -7.13 3.56 -8.27
C ASP A 119 -7.53 4.07 -6.88
N ALA A 120 -8.54 3.45 -6.25
CA ALA A 120 -8.93 3.76 -4.88
C ALA A 120 -8.01 3.10 -3.83
N ARG A 121 -7.03 2.29 -4.28
CA ARG A 121 -5.97 1.77 -3.42
C ARG A 121 -5.15 2.92 -2.84
N GLN A 122 -4.80 2.78 -1.57
CA GLN A 122 -4.03 3.79 -0.86
C GLN A 122 -2.60 3.90 -1.38
N GLU A 123 -1.97 2.77 -1.67
CA GLU A 123 -0.60 2.69 -2.16
C GLU A 123 -0.54 1.82 -3.42
N LYS A 124 0.36 2.18 -4.32
CA LYS A 124 0.74 1.45 -5.52
C LYS A 124 2.22 1.12 -5.44
N VAL A 125 2.55 -0.11 -5.82
CA VAL A 125 3.92 -0.60 -5.86
C VAL A 125 4.27 -0.92 -7.30
N PHE A 126 5.39 -0.38 -7.78
CA PHE A 126 5.88 -0.68 -9.12
C PHE A 126 7.40 -0.79 -9.16
N LEU A 127 7.89 -1.60 -10.10
CA LEU A 127 9.31 -1.72 -10.41
C LEU A 127 9.66 -0.73 -11.54
N TYR A 128 10.68 0.09 -11.33
CA TYR A 128 11.22 1.00 -12.34
C TYR A 128 12.63 0.56 -12.74
N ARG A 129 12.86 0.47 -14.06
CA ARG A 129 14.16 0.08 -14.63
C ARG A 129 14.87 1.31 -15.20
N LEU A 130 15.97 1.67 -14.56
CA LEU A 130 16.84 2.79 -14.91
C LEU A 130 17.79 2.43 -16.06
N ARG A 131 18.21 3.44 -16.82
CA ARG A 131 19.11 3.32 -17.97
C ARG A 131 20.49 3.90 -17.65
N ASN A 132 20.52 5.06 -17.01
CA ASN A 132 21.70 5.88 -16.81
C ASN A 132 22.11 5.99 -15.33
N LEU A 133 21.15 5.93 -14.40
CA LEU A 133 21.43 5.97 -12.95
C LEU A 133 21.47 4.58 -12.31
N THR A 134 22.16 4.51 -11.17
CA THR A 134 22.08 3.37 -10.25
C THR A 134 20.84 3.48 -9.37
N ALA A 135 20.35 2.35 -8.85
CA ALA A 135 19.19 2.31 -7.97
C ALA A 135 19.41 3.14 -6.70
N GLN A 136 20.62 3.11 -6.13
CA GLN A 136 20.98 3.92 -4.97
C GLN A 136 20.86 5.42 -5.24
N GLU A 137 21.44 5.91 -6.33
CA GLU A 137 21.41 7.34 -6.66
C GLU A 137 20.01 7.82 -7.05
N ALA A 138 19.25 7.00 -7.78
CA ALA A 138 17.86 7.33 -8.10
C ALA A 138 17.03 7.46 -6.82
N ALA A 139 17.20 6.54 -5.85
CA ALA A 139 16.55 6.63 -4.55
C ALA A 139 16.96 7.89 -3.78
N ASP A 140 18.26 8.20 -3.74
CA ASP A 140 18.76 9.38 -3.02
C ASP A 140 18.28 10.69 -3.66
N LYS A 141 18.24 10.78 -4.99
CA LYS A 141 17.69 11.95 -5.70
C LYS A 141 16.17 12.06 -5.51
N LEU A 142 15.44 10.94 -5.53
CA LEU A 142 13.99 10.95 -5.35
C LEU A 142 13.60 11.40 -3.93
N LYS A 143 14.41 11.08 -2.91
CA LYS A 143 14.21 11.59 -1.54
C LYS A 143 14.35 13.11 -1.43
N LEU A 144 15.14 13.73 -2.31
CA LEU A 144 15.30 15.19 -2.34
C LEU A 144 14.11 15.89 -3.01
N LEU A 145 13.26 15.15 -3.73
CA LEU A 145 12.06 15.68 -4.31
C LEU A 145 10.93 15.65 -3.29
N ASP A 146 10.27 16.79 -3.14
CA ASP A 146 9.11 16.92 -2.30
C ASP A 146 7.86 16.56 -3.12
N PHE A 147 7.25 15.42 -2.78
CA PHE A 147 5.97 14.98 -3.36
C PHE A 147 4.80 15.18 -2.39
N SER A 148 5.05 15.68 -1.18
CA SER A 148 3.99 16.16 -0.31
C SER A 148 3.49 17.48 -0.90
N GLY A 149 2.31 17.51 -1.50
CA GLY A 149 1.69 18.71 -2.08
C GLY A 149 1.43 19.87 -1.09
N GLU A 150 1.91 19.77 0.15
CA GLU A 150 1.94 20.82 1.16
C GLU A 150 3.39 20.97 1.61
N GLY A 151 3.96 22.19 1.52
CA GLY A 151 5.36 22.51 1.81
C GLY A 151 5.79 22.34 3.27
N GLY A 152 5.59 21.14 3.81
CA GLY A 152 6.04 20.68 5.11
C GLY A 152 7.31 19.88 4.94
N ALA A 153 8.45 20.58 5.00
CA ALA A 153 9.72 19.94 5.27
C ALA A 153 9.60 19.18 6.60
N SER A 154 9.59 17.85 6.55
CA SER A 154 9.75 17.05 7.76
C SER A 154 11.14 17.32 8.33
N GLU A 155 11.21 17.83 9.57
CA GLU A 155 12.46 18.22 10.26
C GLU A 155 13.46 17.07 10.49
N ASP A 156 13.05 15.81 10.24
CA ASP A 156 13.86 14.61 10.51
C ASP A 156 14.72 14.12 9.33
N GLY A 157 14.87 14.88 8.25
CA GLY A 157 15.80 14.55 7.16
C GLY A 157 15.46 13.28 6.36
N ALA A 158 14.30 12.68 6.60
CA ALA A 158 13.71 11.64 5.77
C ALA A 158 12.81 12.29 4.72
N GLY A 159 13.42 13.01 3.76
CA GLY A 159 12.73 13.45 2.55
C GLY A 159 12.08 12.24 1.88
N GLY A 160 10.76 12.16 1.99
CA GLY A 160 9.98 10.95 1.74
C GLY A 160 8.50 11.23 1.94
N GLY A 161 8.05 12.39 1.46
CA GLY A 161 6.63 12.73 1.36
C GLY A 161 5.95 11.67 0.51
N GLU A 162 5.22 10.77 1.16
CA GLU A 162 4.40 9.68 0.62
C GLU A 162 5.08 8.62 -0.30
N VAL A 163 6.24 8.91 -0.89
CA VAL A 163 6.96 8.05 -1.83
C VAL A 163 8.13 7.37 -1.13
N LYS A 164 8.08 6.04 -1.03
CA LYS A 164 9.15 5.20 -0.48
C LYS A 164 9.84 4.43 -1.59
N THR A 165 11.17 4.36 -1.50
CA THR A 165 11.99 3.60 -2.44
C THR A 165 12.67 2.44 -1.73
N ILE A 166 12.66 1.28 -2.37
CA ILE A 166 13.31 0.06 -1.89
C ILE A 166 14.34 -0.34 -2.95
N THR A 167 15.59 -0.43 -2.52
CA THR A 167 16.69 -0.92 -3.34
C THR A 167 16.98 -2.38 -3.02
N PHE A 168 17.44 -3.13 -4.01
CA PHE A 168 17.90 -4.51 -3.81
C PHE A 168 19.36 -4.53 -3.31
N ASN A 169 19.84 -5.72 -2.93
CA ASN A 169 21.26 -5.91 -2.60
C ASN A 169 22.15 -5.34 -3.71
N TYR A 170 23.28 -4.75 -3.33
CA TYR A 170 24.23 -4.15 -4.29
C TYR A 170 23.59 -3.00 -5.10
N ALA A 171 22.86 -2.10 -4.41
CA ALA A 171 22.15 -0.96 -4.99
C ALA A 171 23.04 0.00 -5.81
N GLN A 172 24.34 0.05 -5.50
CA GLN A 172 25.36 0.78 -6.25
C GLN A 172 25.65 0.19 -7.64
N PHE A 173 25.22 -1.05 -7.90
CA PHE A 173 25.38 -1.74 -9.18
C PHE A 173 24.04 -2.03 -9.87
N SER A 174 22.94 -2.11 -9.10
CA SER A 174 21.59 -2.35 -9.63
C SER A 174 21.04 -1.14 -10.41
N ARG A 175 20.18 -1.43 -11.38
CA ARG A 175 19.38 -0.44 -12.13
C ARG A 175 17.89 -0.63 -11.95
N GLU A 176 17.51 -1.42 -10.95
CA GLU A 176 16.12 -1.71 -10.63
C GLU A 176 15.79 -1.08 -9.29
N LEU A 177 14.73 -0.27 -9.28
CA LEU A 177 14.24 0.42 -8.11
C LEU A 177 12.78 0.05 -7.90
N LEU A 178 12.45 -0.45 -6.71
CA LEU A 178 11.06 -0.68 -6.33
C LEU A 178 10.54 0.59 -5.65
N VAL A 179 9.39 1.07 -6.12
CA VAL A 179 8.78 2.32 -5.64
C VAL A 179 7.42 2.01 -5.06
N VAL A 180 7.14 2.57 -3.88
CA VAL A 180 5.85 2.54 -3.20
C VAL A 180 5.38 3.99 -3.07
N CYS A 181 4.27 4.33 -3.68
CA CYS A 181 3.70 5.68 -3.61
C CYS A 181 2.17 5.61 -3.58
N PRO A 182 1.48 6.69 -3.19
CA PRO A 182 0.05 6.81 -3.41
C PRO A 182 -0.31 6.59 -4.88
N ALA A 183 -1.48 6.00 -5.12
CA ALA A 183 -1.92 5.69 -6.48
C ALA A 183 -1.97 6.94 -7.38
N TYR A 184 -2.33 8.09 -6.82
CA TYR A 184 -2.45 9.35 -7.55
C TYR A 184 -1.11 10.01 -7.93
N LEU A 185 0.00 9.61 -7.30
CA LEU A 185 1.34 10.16 -7.55
C LEU A 185 2.18 9.34 -8.54
N GLU A 186 1.68 8.18 -9.01
CA GLU A 186 2.51 7.29 -9.83
C GLU A 186 3.06 7.99 -11.09
N ASP A 187 2.21 8.68 -11.84
CA ASP A 187 2.61 9.31 -13.09
C ASP A 187 3.64 10.42 -12.87
N GLU A 188 3.48 11.19 -11.79
CA GLU A 188 4.42 12.24 -11.40
C GLU A 188 5.77 11.63 -10.99
N VAL A 189 5.77 10.60 -10.16
CA VAL A 189 6.99 9.90 -9.73
C VAL A 189 7.70 9.25 -10.92
N ARG A 190 6.95 8.64 -11.85
CA ARG A 190 7.52 8.09 -13.09
C ARG A 190 8.14 9.17 -13.97
N GLY A 191 7.47 10.32 -14.10
CA GLY A 191 7.96 11.47 -14.84
C GLY A 191 9.23 12.07 -14.23
N ALA A 192 9.27 12.20 -12.90
CA ALA A 192 10.44 12.63 -12.15
C ALA A 192 11.61 11.68 -12.34
N LEU A 193 11.41 10.36 -12.16
CA LEU A 193 12.44 9.34 -12.39
C LEU A 193 12.96 9.38 -13.84
N GLY A 194 12.08 9.56 -14.82
CA GLY A 194 12.49 9.69 -16.22
C GLY A 194 13.34 10.93 -16.49
N SER A 195 13.01 12.05 -15.83
CA SER A 195 13.76 13.31 -15.94
C SER A 195 15.12 13.26 -15.22
N LEU A 196 15.18 12.52 -14.11
CA LEU A 196 16.43 12.28 -13.37
C LEU A 196 17.35 11.30 -14.09
N ASP A 197 16.80 10.28 -14.76
CA ASP A 197 17.53 9.22 -15.47
C ASP A 197 18.03 9.64 -16.87
N THR A 198 18.56 10.86 -16.96
CA THR A 198 19.12 11.43 -18.20
C THR A 198 20.58 11.03 -18.38
N ALA A 199 21.04 11.03 -19.64
CA ALA A 199 22.43 10.73 -19.97
C ALA A 199 23.32 11.87 -19.47
N MET A 200 24.15 11.59 -18.47
CA MET A 200 25.12 12.56 -17.96
C MET A 200 26.32 12.69 -18.91
N GLU A 201 26.98 13.84 -18.87
CA GLU A 201 28.25 14.05 -19.56
C GLU A 201 29.34 13.13 -18.99
N ARG A 202 30.25 12.71 -19.88
CA ARG A 202 31.40 11.91 -19.49
C ARG A 202 32.48 12.83 -18.95
N ILE A 203 33.07 12.43 -17.82
CA ILE A 203 34.17 13.12 -17.18
C ILE A 203 35.42 12.24 -17.18
N LYS A 204 36.59 12.86 -17.15
CA LYS A 204 37.89 12.18 -17.07
C LYS A 204 38.39 12.23 -15.64
N VAL A 205 38.51 11.08 -14.99
CA VAL A 205 38.88 11.02 -13.56
C VAL A 205 39.90 9.91 -13.30
N PRO A 206 41.00 10.20 -12.56
CA PRO A 206 41.90 9.16 -12.09
C PRO A 206 41.22 8.30 -11.01
N ILE A 207 41.37 6.98 -11.12
CA ILE A 207 40.73 6.00 -10.22
C ILE A 207 41.74 5.16 -9.45
N LEU A 208 42.95 4.96 -9.95
CA LEU A 208 43.97 4.11 -9.34
C LEU A 208 45.38 4.53 -9.77
N THR A 209 46.33 4.46 -8.84
CA THR A 209 47.76 4.63 -9.12
C THR A 209 48.54 3.38 -8.72
N ARG A 210 49.50 2.95 -9.56
CA ARG A 210 50.39 1.79 -9.31
C ARG A 210 51.80 2.06 -9.84
N ASN A 211 52.75 1.26 -9.37
CA ASN A 211 54.16 1.30 -9.78
C ASN A 211 54.49 0.43 -11.01
N SER A 212 53.48 -0.20 -11.63
CA SER A 212 53.68 -1.05 -12.81
C SER A 212 52.56 -0.85 -13.82
N HIS A 213 52.94 -0.59 -15.07
CA HIS A 213 52.00 -0.45 -16.18
C HIS A 213 51.16 -1.73 -16.39
N GLN A 214 51.78 -2.91 -16.23
CA GLN A 214 51.09 -4.20 -16.34
C GLN A 214 50.06 -4.39 -15.22
N SER A 215 50.35 -3.90 -14.00
CA SER A 215 49.38 -3.94 -12.90
C SER A 215 48.16 -3.08 -13.20
N CYS A 216 48.34 -1.87 -13.74
CA CYS A 216 47.22 -1.02 -14.16
C CYS A 216 46.35 -1.69 -15.24
N ASN A 217 46.98 -2.36 -16.21
CA ASN A 217 46.24 -3.09 -17.26
C ASN A 217 45.45 -4.28 -16.69
N ALA A 218 46.03 -5.05 -15.76
CA ALA A 218 45.31 -6.14 -15.10
C ALA A 218 44.09 -5.63 -14.31
N TYR A 219 44.23 -4.51 -13.59
CA TYR A 219 43.12 -3.87 -12.89
C TYR A 219 42.05 -3.34 -13.85
N ARG A 220 42.45 -2.74 -14.97
CA ARG A 220 41.52 -2.28 -16.02
C ARG A 220 40.64 -3.43 -16.51
N ASP A 221 41.26 -4.56 -16.83
CA ASP A 221 40.55 -5.71 -17.39
C ASP A 221 39.61 -6.36 -16.35
N LEU A 222 40.06 -6.43 -15.08
CA LEU A 222 39.23 -6.92 -13.97
C LEU A 222 38.03 -6.02 -13.72
N LEU A 223 38.26 -4.70 -13.61
CA LEU A 223 37.20 -3.71 -13.38
C LEU A 223 36.17 -3.73 -14.51
N SER A 224 36.62 -3.90 -15.76
CA SER A 224 35.71 -4.02 -16.89
C SER A 224 34.78 -5.23 -16.78
N LYS A 225 35.31 -6.38 -16.32
CA LYS A 225 34.52 -7.61 -16.11
C LYS A 225 33.54 -7.49 -14.94
N LEU A 226 33.95 -6.85 -13.84
CA LEU A 226 33.14 -6.75 -12.62
C LEU A 226 32.03 -5.70 -12.73
N THR A 227 32.32 -4.56 -13.36
CA THR A 227 31.39 -3.41 -13.41
C THR A 227 30.63 -3.30 -14.74
N GLY A 228 31.05 -4.04 -15.77
CA GLY A 228 30.50 -3.91 -17.12
C GLY A 228 30.88 -2.60 -17.84
N VAL A 229 31.73 -1.76 -17.24
CA VAL A 229 32.28 -0.57 -17.92
C VAL A 229 33.28 -1.03 -18.98
N PRO A 230 33.15 -0.63 -20.25
CA PRO A 230 34.06 -1.08 -21.30
C PRO A 230 35.52 -0.67 -21.01
N ALA A 231 36.46 -1.59 -21.18
CA ALA A 231 37.89 -1.30 -21.04
C ALA A 231 38.37 -0.16 -21.96
N GLY A 232 37.70 0.05 -23.10
CA GLY A 232 37.97 1.16 -24.02
C GLY A 232 37.66 2.55 -23.44
N SER A 233 36.90 2.63 -22.34
CA SER A 233 36.67 3.88 -21.58
C SER A 233 37.72 4.12 -20.50
N MET A 234 38.71 3.23 -20.36
CA MET A 234 39.75 3.29 -19.33
C MET A 234 41.13 3.39 -19.98
N HIS A 235 41.98 4.23 -19.42
CA HIS A 235 43.27 4.58 -19.99
C HIS A 235 44.36 4.56 -18.93
N VAL A 236 45.54 4.06 -19.30
CA VAL A 236 46.72 4.06 -18.45
C VAL A 236 47.67 5.15 -18.95
N SER A 237 48.14 6.01 -18.05
CA SER A 237 49.12 7.04 -18.38
C SER A 237 50.46 6.42 -18.81
N SER A 238 51.33 7.25 -19.40
CA SER A 238 52.76 7.00 -19.43
C SER A 238 53.35 7.01 -18.01
N ASN A 239 54.63 6.65 -17.87
CA ASN A 239 55.34 6.79 -16.60
C ASN A 239 55.36 8.27 -16.20
N LEU A 240 54.77 8.58 -15.04
CA LEU A 240 54.75 9.91 -14.43
C LEU A 240 55.84 10.08 -13.36
N GLY A 241 56.45 8.97 -12.93
CA GLY A 241 57.51 8.92 -11.92
C GLY A 241 58.90 8.91 -12.54
N THR A 242 59.90 8.59 -11.71
CA THR A 242 61.29 8.42 -12.17
C THR A 242 61.56 6.98 -12.61
N ASP A 243 62.68 6.71 -13.27
CA ASP A 243 63.07 5.34 -13.62
C ASP A 243 63.27 4.43 -12.40
N ALA A 244 63.69 5.00 -11.26
CA ALA A 244 63.84 4.30 -9.99
C ALA A 244 62.51 4.09 -9.24
N SER A 245 61.51 4.91 -9.54
CA SER A 245 60.21 4.90 -8.87
C SER A 245 59.09 5.16 -9.89
N PRO A 246 58.82 4.20 -10.79
CA PRO A 246 57.84 4.38 -11.84
C PRO A 246 56.44 4.54 -11.25
N GLU A 247 55.63 5.41 -11.85
CA GLU A 247 54.28 5.73 -11.41
C GLU A 247 53.34 5.78 -12.60
N TYR A 248 52.27 4.99 -12.55
CA TYR A 248 51.26 4.90 -13.60
C TYR A 248 49.89 5.14 -13.01
N VAL A 249 49.10 5.97 -13.71
CA VAL A 249 47.74 6.32 -13.31
C VAL A 249 46.75 5.68 -14.28
N LEU A 250 45.83 4.91 -13.73
CA LEU A 250 44.62 4.46 -14.42
C LEU A 250 43.54 5.53 -14.23
N TRP A 251 43.09 6.09 -15.35
CA TRP A 251 41.99 7.06 -15.39
C TRP A 251 40.88 6.56 -16.33
N VAL A 252 39.67 7.04 -16.11
CA VAL A 252 38.49 6.61 -16.86
C VAL A 252 37.76 7.82 -17.44
N GLU A 253 37.22 7.66 -18.64
CA GLU A 253 36.32 8.60 -19.29
C GLU A 253 34.90 8.04 -19.31
N THR A 254 34.13 8.36 -18.28
CA THR A 254 32.76 7.86 -18.13
C THR A 254 31.92 8.82 -17.29
N THR A 255 30.63 8.55 -17.20
CA THR A 255 29.69 9.31 -16.36
C THR A 255 30.06 9.19 -14.86
N PRO A 256 29.82 10.24 -14.05
CA PRO A 256 30.21 10.28 -12.63
C PRO A 256 29.79 9.08 -11.78
N ASP A 257 28.61 8.51 -12.04
CA ASP A 257 28.05 7.32 -11.41
C ASP A 257 28.92 6.07 -11.64
N ARG A 258 29.34 5.85 -12.89
CA ARG A 258 30.25 4.75 -13.25
C ARG A 258 31.64 4.97 -12.65
N VAL A 259 32.09 6.22 -12.52
CA VAL A 259 33.34 6.53 -11.81
C VAL A 259 33.24 6.12 -10.34
N LYS A 260 32.14 6.47 -9.67
CA LYS A 260 31.90 6.11 -8.27
C LYS A 260 31.84 4.59 -8.09
N MET A 261 31.08 3.90 -8.94
CA MET A 261 31.00 2.44 -9.00
C MET A 261 32.37 1.77 -9.13
N LEU A 262 33.24 2.28 -10.02
CA LEU A 262 34.60 1.78 -10.18
C LEU A 262 35.45 2.00 -8.91
N LYS A 263 35.33 3.15 -8.27
CA LYS A 263 36.03 3.45 -7.01
C LYS A 263 35.55 2.54 -5.87
N ASP A 264 34.25 2.30 -5.76
CA ASP A 264 33.66 1.43 -4.75
C ASP A 264 34.10 -0.03 -4.96
N ALA A 265 34.11 -0.51 -6.20
CA ALA A 265 34.65 -1.84 -6.54
C ALA A 265 36.14 -1.97 -6.19
N ILE A 266 36.96 -0.94 -6.46
CA ILE A 266 38.38 -0.92 -6.04
C ILE A 266 38.51 -0.99 -4.53
N LYS A 267 37.64 -0.30 -3.79
CA LYS A 267 37.64 -0.28 -2.33
C LYS A 267 37.26 -1.66 -1.76
N GLU A 268 36.22 -2.29 -2.29
CA GLU A 268 35.79 -3.65 -1.89
C GLU A 268 36.87 -4.70 -2.18
N MET A 269 37.57 -4.60 -3.32
CA MET A 269 38.71 -5.50 -3.63
C MET A 269 39.91 -5.31 -2.70
N ARG A 270 39.99 -4.19 -1.97
CA ARG A 270 41.08 -3.86 -1.05
C ARG A 270 40.73 -4.10 0.42
N SER A 271 39.47 -4.36 0.75
CA SER A 271 39.06 -4.67 2.11
C SER A 271 39.35 -6.15 2.42
N GLU A 272 40.63 -6.44 2.65
CA GLU A 272 41.16 -7.54 3.48
C GLU A 272 42.31 -6.98 4.33
#